data_AF-A0A9P5JJI7-F1
#
_entry.id   AF-A0A9P5JJI7-F1
#
_cell.length_a   1.000
_cell.length_b   1.000
_cell.length_c   1.000
_cell.angle_alpha   90.00
_cell.angle_beta   90.00
_cell.angle_gamma   90.00
#
_symmetry.space_group_name_H-M   'P 1'
#
loop_
_entity.id
_entity.type
_entity.pdbx_description
1 polymer ?
#
loop_
_entity_poly.entity_id
_entity_poly.type
_entity_poly.pdbx_seq_one_letter_code
_entity_poly.pdbx_strand_id
1 'polypeptide(L)'
;MVGGDLNSLQPYMLARTRDFLNESLALADRLPHFLWASMILGSYLGRMRRVEEGFVVISSAARLASACGLTRDPAANIEYDYLLSPPKDGLEIAERVRLAHSIYITDQVLSTLSGLRATYAYDGRGYEIPEEGRRETSITSPSIMDMKVSMMNIFERVSDFARFVCANGLAEPEESYDSLKAQVLSVESSIPSFSDPLGLGPFEAVSTSRPHIFLVHVTVYGSGMVLHSLRASKDPEARREMLRNLRSLVDACEEIRGPKRSDVVHAGLPSMRHVMNAIRVLAHELRAPEARQSSQLSIHYCETIEVLLDFLDDLTISYPAWADAPVPLADVIVPAVNALAV
;
A
#
# COMPACT_ATOMS: atom_id res chain seq x y z
N MET A 1 13.33 29.05 20.20
CA MET A 1 13.64 27.92 19.29
C MET A 1 12.96 28.23 17.97
N VAL A 2 13.73 28.42 16.91
CA VAL A 2 13.19 28.74 15.57
C VAL A 2 12.62 27.43 15.02
N GLY A 3 11.30 27.30 15.04
CA GLY A 3 10.60 26.22 14.33
C GLY A 3 10.69 26.52 12.84
N GLY A 4 11.82 26.17 12.22
CA GLY A 4 11.95 26.19 10.77
C GLY A 4 11.06 25.11 10.17
N ASP A 5 10.33 25.45 9.10
CA ASP A 5 9.54 24.48 8.35
C ASP A 5 10.46 23.37 7.82
N LEU A 6 10.21 22.12 8.21
CA LEU A 6 10.99 20.95 7.79
C LEU A 6 10.99 20.80 6.26
N ASN A 7 9.96 21.32 5.57
CA ASN A 7 9.92 21.33 4.12
C ASN A 7 11.07 22.12 3.49
N SER A 8 11.63 23.11 4.20
CA SER A 8 12.79 23.87 3.72
C SER A 8 14.07 23.02 3.61
N LEU A 9 14.16 21.91 4.33
CA LEU A 9 15.30 20.99 4.30
C LEU A 9 15.16 19.90 3.22
N GLN A 10 13.96 19.73 2.65
CA GLN A 10 13.69 18.68 1.66
C GLN A 10 14.65 18.70 0.46
N PRO A 11 14.95 19.84 -0.18
CA PRO A 11 15.86 19.85 -1.33
C PRO A 11 17.27 19.35 -0.98
N TYR A 12 17.78 19.71 0.20
CA TYR A 12 19.09 19.29 0.69
C TYR A 12 19.13 17.80 1.01
N MET A 13 18.09 17.27 1.66
CA MET A 13 17.96 15.85 1.93
C MET A 13 17.94 15.05 0.62
N LEU A 14 17.13 15.46 -0.36
CA LEU A 14 17.02 14.77 -1.64
C LEU A 14 18.33 14.78 -2.43
N ALA A 15 19.01 15.93 -2.47
CA ALA A 15 20.31 16.04 -3.13
C ALA A 15 21.33 15.08 -2.49
N ARG A 16 21.45 15.14 -1.16
CA ARG A 16 22.42 14.32 -0.41
C ARG A 16 22.13 12.82 -0.52
N THR A 17 20.86 12.41 -0.47
CA THR A 17 20.47 10.99 -0.65
C THR A 17 20.86 10.51 -2.04
N ARG A 18 20.66 11.32 -3.08
CA ARG A 18 21.05 10.97 -4.46
C ARG A 18 22.56 10.86 -4.63
N ASP A 19 23.32 11.76 -4.02
CA ASP A 19 24.78 11.70 -4.06
C ASP A 19 25.31 10.38 -3.49
N PHE A 20 24.80 9.96 -2.32
CA PHE A 20 25.19 8.69 -1.70
C PHE A 20 24.69 7.45 -2.47
N LEU A 21 23.50 7.52 -3.07
CA LEU A 21 23.00 6.45 -3.94
C LEU A 21 23.90 6.29 -5.17
N ASN A 22 24.28 7.39 -5.81
CA ASN A 22 25.17 7.38 -6.97
C ASN A 22 26.56 6.85 -6.60
N GLU A 23 27.10 7.25 -5.46
CA GLU A 23 28.39 6.74 -4.95
C GLU A 23 28.34 5.23 -4.69
N SER A 24 27.31 4.75 -3.99
CA SER A 24 27.14 3.32 -3.71
C SER A 24 26.97 2.48 -4.99
N LEU A 25 26.25 3.01 -5.97
CA LEU A 25 26.09 2.35 -7.27
C LEU A 25 27.41 2.33 -8.06
N ALA A 26 28.16 3.43 -8.06
CA ALA A 26 29.44 3.54 -8.77
C ALA A 26 30.51 2.59 -8.23
N LEU A 27 30.51 2.37 -6.91
CA LEU A 27 31.40 1.42 -6.25
C LEU A 27 30.88 -0.03 -6.27
N ALA A 28 29.62 -0.22 -6.70
CA ALA A 28 28.88 -1.48 -6.58
C ALA A 28 28.97 -2.10 -5.18
N ASP A 29 29.07 -1.26 -4.15
CA ASP A 29 29.24 -1.67 -2.77
C ASP A 29 27.91 -1.52 -2.01
N ARG A 30 27.70 -2.37 -0.98
CA ARG A 30 26.52 -2.29 -0.10
C ARG A 30 25.19 -2.28 -0.87
N LEU A 31 25.10 -2.97 -2.02
CA LEU A 31 23.91 -3.00 -2.89
C LEU A 31 22.56 -3.22 -2.17
N PRO A 32 22.43 -4.08 -1.12
CA PRO A 32 21.18 -4.19 -0.37
C PRO A 32 20.76 -2.87 0.30
N HIS A 33 21.71 -2.07 0.80
CA HIS A 33 21.45 -0.77 1.39
C HIS A 33 21.06 0.28 0.33
N PHE A 34 21.71 0.25 -0.84
CA PHE A 34 21.30 1.06 -1.99
C PHE A 34 19.83 0.80 -2.37
N LEU A 35 19.43 -0.47 -2.40
CA LEU A 35 18.07 -0.88 -2.72
C LEU A 35 17.06 -0.43 -1.65
N TRP A 36 17.37 -0.60 -0.36
CA TRP A 36 16.55 -0.06 0.73
C TRP A 36 16.39 1.45 0.64
N ALA A 37 17.49 2.18 0.44
CA ALA A 37 17.47 3.64 0.34
C ALA A 37 16.69 4.12 -0.90
N SER A 38 16.80 3.42 -2.03
CA SER A 38 16.02 3.70 -3.24
C SER A 38 14.54 3.44 -3.03
N MET A 39 14.18 2.35 -2.35
CA MET A 39 12.79 2.06 -2.01
C MET A 39 12.19 3.14 -1.10
N ILE A 40 12.89 3.51 -0.04
CA ILE A 40 12.46 4.58 0.89
C ILE A 40 12.31 5.91 0.14
N LEU A 41 13.26 6.25 -0.74
CA LEU A 41 13.21 7.46 -1.56
C LEU A 41 12.02 7.45 -2.53
N GLY A 42 11.76 6.33 -3.20
CA GLY A 42 10.62 6.15 -4.09
C GLY A 42 9.29 6.38 -3.36
N SER A 43 9.10 5.73 -2.21
CA SER A 43 7.92 5.92 -1.36
C SER A 43 7.79 7.36 -0.85
N TYR A 44 8.90 7.99 -0.46
CA TYR A 44 8.90 9.39 -0.04
C TYR A 44 8.43 10.33 -1.15
N LEU A 45 8.93 10.14 -2.38
CA LEU A 45 8.52 10.94 -3.53
C LEU A 45 7.04 10.74 -3.86
N GLY A 46 6.53 9.50 -3.78
CA GLY A 46 5.10 9.19 -3.87
C GLY A 46 4.26 10.04 -2.92
N ARG A 47 4.61 10.06 -1.62
CA ARG A 47 3.92 10.88 -0.60
C ARG A 47 3.92 12.36 -0.89
N MET A 48 5.03 12.86 -1.43
CA MET A 48 5.17 14.26 -1.82
C MET A 48 4.42 14.59 -3.13
N ARG A 49 3.51 13.71 -3.58
CA ARG A 49 2.75 13.82 -4.83
C ARG A 49 3.62 13.86 -6.09
N ARG A 50 4.85 13.36 -5.98
CA ARG A 50 5.79 13.19 -7.10
C ARG A 50 5.77 11.72 -7.53
N VAL A 51 4.57 11.21 -7.80
CA VAL A 51 4.30 9.78 -8.03
C VAL A 51 5.11 9.23 -9.20
N GLU A 52 5.15 9.94 -10.33
CA GLU A 52 5.93 9.51 -11.50
C GLU A 52 7.43 9.42 -11.20
N GLU A 53 7.97 10.38 -10.47
CA GLU A 53 9.38 10.39 -10.09
C GLU A 53 9.69 9.27 -9.08
N GLY A 54 8.82 9.05 -8.10
CA GLY A 54 8.90 7.92 -7.19
C GLY A 54 8.86 6.60 -7.94
N PHE A 55 7.96 6.48 -8.93
CA PHE A 55 7.84 5.31 -9.79
C PHE A 55 9.12 5.04 -10.59
N VAL A 56 9.74 6.09 -11.16
CA VAL A 56 11.02 5.95 -11.89
C VAL A 56 12.14 5.45 -10.95
N VAL A 57 12.19 5.95 -9.72
CA VAL A 57 13.18 5.50 -8.72
C VAL A 57 12.94 4.03 -8.34
N ILE A 58 11.71 3.65 -8.00
CA ILE A 58 11.43 2.27 -7.57
C ILE A 58 11.55 1.27 -8.72
N SER A 59 11.13 1.62 -9.94
CA SER A 59 11.25 0.73 -11.11
C SER A 59 12.72 0.48 -11.48
N SER A 60 13.59 1.48 -11.28
CA SER A 60 15.04 1.31 -11.44
C SER A 60 15.61 0.38 -10.37
N ALA A 61 15.20 0.56 -9.11
CA ALA A 61 15.58 -0.32 -8.00
C ALA A 61 15.07 -1.75 -8.19
N ALA A 62 13.86 -1.93 -8.70
CA ALA A 62 13.25 -3.21 -9.05
C ALA A 62 14.09 -3.98 -10.08
N ARG A 63 14.50 -3.33 -11.18
CA ARG A 63 15.37 -3.98 -12.19
C ARG A 63 16.71 -4.39 -11.59
N LEU A 64 17.31 -3.53 -10.77
CA LEU A 64 18.57 -3.85 -10.10
C LEU A 64 18.39 -5.00 -9.10
N ALA A 65 17.29 -5.04 -8.34
CA ALA A 65 16.97 -6.12 -7.43
C ALA A 65 16.84 -7.46 -8.17
N SER A 66 16.22 -7.49 -9.34
CA SER A 66 16.18 -8.69 -10.21
C SER A 66 17.58 -9.09 -10.68
N ALA A 67 18.43 -8.14 -11.09
CA ALA A 67 19.81 -8.41 -11.50
C ALA A 67 20.69 -8.91 -10.32
N CYS A 68 20.38 -8.47 -9.10
CA CYS A 68 20.96 -8.94 -7.85
C CYS A 68 20.46 -10.32 -7.41
N GLY A 69 19.49 -10.91 -8.12
CA GLY A 69 18.93 -12.23 -7.79
C GLY A 69 17.89 -12.23 -6.68
N LEU A 70 17.37 -11.06 -6.26
CA LEU A 70 16.40 -10.97 -5.16
C LEU A 70 14.99 -11.51 -5.50
N THR A 71 14.70 -11.74 -6.78
CA THR A 71 13.45 -12.36 -7.26
C THR A 71 13.51 -13.89 -7.32
N ARG A 72 14.59 -14.50 -6.84
CA ARG A 72 14.77 -15.96 -6.87
C ARG A 72 14.85 -16.49 -5.46
N ASP A 73 14.50 -17.76 -5.32
CA ASP A 73 14.60 -18.44 -4.03
C ASP A 73 16.05 -18.41 -3.53
N PRO A 74 16.34 -17.72 -2.42
CA PRO A 74 17.70 -17.65 -1.89
C PRO A 74 18.23 -19.01 -1.45
N ALA A 75 17.36 -20.01 -1.24
CA ALA A 75 17.74 -21.38 -0.89
C ALA A 75 18.03 -22.26 -2.11
N ALA A 76 17.69 -21.82 -3.33
CA ALA A 76 18.00 -22.57 -4.53
C ALA A 76 19.52 -22.50 -4.78
N ASN A 77 20.23 -23.61 -4.47
CA ASN A 77 21.66 -23.83 -4.75
C ASN A 77 21.94 -23.82 -6.25
N ILE A 78 21.81 -22.67 -6.89
CA ILE A 78 22.11 -22.51 -8.31
C ILE A 78 23.33 -21.61 -8.42
N GLU A 79 24.41 -22.17 -8.96
CA GLU A 79 25.65 -21.46 -9.32
C GLU A 79 25.35 -20.41 -10.40
N TYR A 80 24.92 -19.23 -10.00
CA TYR A 80 24.82 -18.08 -10.88
C TYR A 80 25.74 -16.96 -10.39
N ASP A 81 26.37 -16.27 -11.33
CA ASP A 81 27.13 -15.04 -11.12
C ASP A 81 26.18 -13.85 -10.86
N TYR A 82 25.59 -13.79 -9.68
CA TYR A 82 24.81 -12.62 -9.26
C TYR A 82 25.73 -11.50 -8.73
N LEU A 83 25.22 -10.26 -8.78
CA LEU A 83 25.90 -9.10 -8.21
C LEU A 83 26.01 -9.17 -6.68
N LEU A 84 25.05 -9.82 -6.01
CA LEU A 84 25.11 -10.06 -4.57
C LEU A 84 25.85 -11.36 -4.30
N SER A 85 26.80 -11.33 -3.36
CA SER A 85 27.37 -12.55 -2.78
C SER A 85 26.26 -13.43 -2.17
N PRO A 86 26.48 -14.75 -2.02
CA PRO A 86 25.57 -15.60 -1.27
C PRO A 86 25.29 -15.03 0.13
N PRO A 87 24.06 -15.16 0.66
CA PRO A 87 23.75 -14.71 2.01
C PRO A 87 24.59 -15.49 3.04
N LYS A 88 25.04 -14.81 4.09
CA LYS A 88 25.95 -15.37 5.10
C LYS A 88 25.23 -16.24 6.12
N ASP A 89 23.99 -15.90 6.43
CA ASP A 89 23.19 -16.50 7.49
C ASP A 89 21.68 -16.38 7.20
N GLY A 90 20.86 -16.98 8.07
CA GLY A 90 19.41 -16.93 7.96
C GLY A 90 18.81 -15.53 8.13
N LEU A 91 19.50 -14.62 8.83
CA LEU A 91 19.07 -13.23 8.98
C LEU A 91 19.20 -12.49 7.65
N GLU A 92 20.34 -12.60 6.98
CA GLU A 92 20.56 -11.96 5.68
C GLU A 92 19.57 -12.49 4.62
N ILE A 93 19.20 -13.77 4.67
CA ILE A 93 18.12 -14.33 3.84
C ILE A 93 16.80 -13.60 4.13
N ALA A 94 16.42 -13.46 5.40
CA ALA A 94 15.18 -12.79 5.78
C ALA A 94 15.16 -11.31 5.36
N GLU A 95 16.28 -10.60 5.50
CA GLU A 95 16.42 -9.21 5.07
C GLU A 95 16.27 -9.05 3.56
N ARG A 96 16.89 -9.96 2.77
CA ARG A 96 16.78 -9.97 1.31
C ARG A 96 15.36 -10.26 0.82
N VAL A 97 14.68 -11.23 1.44
CA VAL A 97 13.27 -11.53 1.17
C VAL A 97 12.39 -10.31 1.48
N ARG A 98 12.56 -9.71 2.65
CA ARG A 98 11.82 -8.51 3.05
C ARG A 98 12.06 -7.35 2.10
N LEU A 99 13.29 -7.13 1.67
CA LEU A 99 13.65 -6.10 0.69
C LEU A 99 12.97 -6.36 -0.65
N ALA A 100 13.01 -7.60 -1.15
CA ALA A 100 12.35 -7.99 -2.40
C ALA A 100 10.83 -7.71 -2.35
N HIS A 101 10.17 -8.11 -1.25
CA HIS A 101 8.74 -7.82 -1.04
C HIS A 101 8.46 -6.32 -0.93
N SER A 102 9.31 -5.56 -0.23
CA SER A 102 9.10 -4.12 -0.06
C SER A 102 9.22 -3.37 -1.39
N ILE A 103 10.18 -3.76 -2.22
CA ILE A 103 10.34 -3.22 -3.58
C ILE A 103 9.13 -3.58 -4.44
N TYR A 104 8.71 -4.86 -4.42
CA TYR A 104 7.54 -5.31 -5.16
C TYR A 104 6.28 -4.51 -4.81
N ILE A 105 5.96 -4.44 -3.52
CA ILE A 105 4.77 -3.73 -3.03
C ILE A 105 4.82 -2.26 -3.46
N THR A 106 5.96 -1.60 -3.29
CA THR A 106 6.11 -0.18 -3.63
C THR A 106 6.01 0.07 -5.13
N ASP A 107 6.61 -0.80 -5.95
CA ASP A 107 6.54 -0.72 -7.41
C ASP A 107 5.10 -0.89 -7.90
N GLN A 108 4.34 -1.82 -7.32
CA GLN A 108 2.92 -2.04 -7.63
C GLN A 108 2.03 -0.86 -7.24
N VAL A 109 2.22 -0.29 -6.04
CA VAL A 109 1.46 0.88 -5.58
C VAL A 109 1.74 2.07 -6.50
N LEU A 110 3.02 2.41 -6.72
CA LEU A 110 3.38 3.57 -7.54
C LEU A 110 3.06 3.37 -9.02
N SER A 111 3.12 2.14 -9.54
CA SER A 111 2.62 1.78 -10.87
C SER A 111 1.13 2.10 -10.99
N THR A 112 0.33 1.64 -10.03
CA THR A 112 -1.12 1.87 -10.03
C THR A 112 -1.43 3.37 -9.97
N LEU A 113 -0.79 4.10 -9.05
CA LEU A 113 -0.98 5.54 -8.88
C LEU A 113 -0.53 6.36 -10.09
N SER A 114 0.52 5.95 -10.79
CA SER A 114 1.01 6.66 -11.99
C SER A 114 0.29 6.25 -13.27
N GLY A 115 -0.54 5.20 -13.24
CA GLY A 115 -1.10 4.58 -14.44
C GLY A 115 -0.04 3.91 -15.33
N LEU A 116 1.20 3.75 -14.84
CA LEU A 116 2.29 3.08 -15.54
C LEU A 116 2.28 1.60 -15.19
N ARG A 117 2.99 0.77 -15.97
CA ARG A 117 3.07 -0.68 -15.73
C ARG A 117 4.16 -1.02 -14.73
N ALA A 118 3.85 -1.85 -13.74
CA ALA A 118 4.81 -2.37 -12.78
C ALA A 118 5.98 -3.07 -13.48
N THR A 119 7.18 -2.87 -12.95
CA THR A 119 8.43 -3.37 -13.50
C THR A 119 8.87 -4.67 -12.82
N TYR A 120 8.55 -4.83 -11.53
CA TYR A 120 9.00 -5.96 -10.73
C TYR A 120 8.02 -7.14 -10.87
N ALA A 121 8.36 -8.12 -11.70
CA ALA A 121 7.62 -9.36 -11.78
C ALA A 121 7.97 -10.25 -10.58
N TYR A 122 7.14 -10.22 -9.54
CA TYR A 122 7.22 -11.18 -8.44
C TYR A 122 6.45 -12.45 -8.84
N ASP A 123 7.11 -13.62 -8.82
CA ASP A 123 6.52 -14.86 -9.30
C ASP A 123 5.56 -15.53 -8.30
N GLY A 124 5.26 -14.83 -7.19
CA GLY A 124 4.28 -15.28 -6.20
C GLY A 124 4.74 -16.45 -5.35
N ARG A 125 5.94 -17.02 -5.59
CA ARG A 125 6.46 -18.08 -4.73
C ARG A 125 6.86 -17.45 -3.41
N GLY A 126 6.13 -17.79 -2.34
CA GLY A 126 6.55 -17.42 -0.98
C GLY A 126 7.93 -18.04 -0.73
N TYR A 127 8.90 -17.21 -0.35
CA TYR A 127 10.21 -17.73 0.06
C TYR A 127 10.11 -18.22 1.49
N GLU A 128 10.57 -19.44 1.75
CA GLU A 128 10.67 -19.93 3.11
C GLU A 128 11.78 -19.17 3.84
N ILE A 129 11.39 -18.34 4.81
CA ILE A 129 12.35 -17.67 5.69
C ILE A 129 12.88 -18.72 6.70
N PRO A 130 14.20 -18.92 6.82
CA PRO A 130 14.78 -19.81 7.84
C PRO A 130 14.32 -19.43 9.25
N GLU A 131 14.19 -20.42 10.14
CA GLU A 131 13.67 -20.18 11.49
C GLU A 131 14.48 -19.14 12.28
N GLU A 132 15.81 -19.12 12.09
CA GLU A 132 16.73 -18.14 12.66
C GLU A 132 16.33 -16.71 12.26
N GLY A 133 16.12 -16.48 10.97
CA GLY A 133 15.68 -15.20 10.44
C GLY A 133 14.30 -14.79 10.94
N ARG A 134 13.37 -15.73 11.17
CA ARG A 134 12.03 -15.43 11.70
C ARG A 134 12.07 -14.90 13.14
N ARG A 135 12.99 -15.38 13.97
CA ARG A 135 13.07 -14.97 15.39
C ARG A 135 13.60 -13.54 15.53
N GLU A 136 14.58 -13.17 14.73
CA GLU A 136 15.23 -11.84 14.80
C GLU A 136 14.43 -10.75 14.07
N THR A 137 13.65 -11.12 13.05
CA THR A 137 12.82 -10.18 12.29
C THR A 137 11.45 -9.89 12.91
N SER A 138 11.24 -10.28 14.18
CA SER A 138 9.97 -10.32 14.95
C SER A 138 9.09 -9.05 14.90
N ILE A 139 9.64 -7.91 14.47
CA ILE A 139 8.92 -6.65 14.23
C ILE A 139 7.82 -6.82 13.16
N THR A 140 7.98 -7.75 12.22
CA THR A 140 6.89 -8.19 11.33
C THR A 140 6.86 -9.71 11.33
N SER A 141 5.84 -10.31 11.96
CA SER A 141 5.58 -11.75 11.81
C SER A 141 5.61 -12.11 10.32
N PRO A 142 6.30 -13.19 9.89
CA PRO A 142 6.29 -13.67 8.50
C PRO A 142 4.88 -13.71 7.90
N SER A 143 3.88 -14.04 8.72
CA SER A 143 2.46 -13.99 8.39
C SER A 143 1.98 -12.61 7.89
N ILE A 144 2.48 -11.49 8.43
CA ILE A 144 2.09 -10.15 8.00
C ILE A 144 2.66 -9.81 6.62
N MET A 145 3.90 -10.21 6.32
CA MET A 145 4.49 -9.93 5.00
C MET A 145 3.84 -10.80 3.92
N ASP A 146 3.62 -12.08 4.19
CA ASP A 146 2.90 -12.98 3.28
C ASP A 146 1.47 -12.46 3.03
N MET A 147 0.81 -11.93 4.06
CA MET A 147 -0.49 -11.30 3.96
C MET A 147 -0.44 -10.02 3.13
N LYS A 148 0.57 -9.15 3.31
CA LYS A 148 0.76 -7.95 2.49
C LYS A 148 1.01 -8.29 1.02
N VAL A 149 1.82 -9.31 0.73
CA VAL A 149 2.06 -9.77 -0.64
C VAL A 149 0.77 -10.31 -1.26
N SER A 150 0.06 -11.19 -0.54
CA SER A 150 -1.22 -11.74 -0.99
C SER A 150 -2.26 -10.65 -1.26
N MET A 151 -2.32 -9.66 -0.36
CA MET A 151 -3.17 -8.48 -0.47
C MET A 151 -2.81 -7.63 -1.69
N MET A 152 -1.53 -7.34 -1.92
CA MET A 152 -1.10 -6.56 -3.09
C MET A 152 -1.40 -7.29 -4.41
N ASN A 153 -1.21 -8.62 -4.44
CA ASN A 153 -1.59 -9.43 -5.60
C ASN A 153 -3.09 -9.34 -5.89
N ILE A 154 -3.94 -9.39 -4.85
CA ILE A 154 -5.38 -9.20 -5.02
C ILE A 154 -5.70 -7.80 -5.52
N PHE A 155 -5.07 -6.79 -4.94
CA PHE A 155 -5.28 -5.40 -5.31
C PHE A 155 -4.91 -5.14 -6.78
N GLU A 156 -3.76 -5.64 -7.24
CA GLU A 156 -3.33 -5.55 -8.63
C GLU A 156 -4.33 -6.23 -9.56
N ARG A 157 -4.72 -7.49 -9.28
CA ARG A 157 -5.66 -8.24 -10.11
C ARG A 157 -7.04 -7.59 -10.18
N VAL A 158 -7.54 -7.07 -9.06
CA VAL A 158 -8.80 -6.30 -9.02
C VAL A 158 -8.67 -5.01 -9.82
N SER A 159 -7.54 -4.32 -9.73
CA SER A 159 -7.27 -3.10 -10.49
C SER A 159 -7.21 -3.38 -11.99
N ASP A 160 -6.54 -4.45 -12.41
CA ASP A 160 -6.46 -4.90 -13.81
C ASP A 160 -7.84 -5.30 -14.34
N PHE A 161 -8.61 -6.06 -13.55
CA PHE A 161 -9.99 -6.41 -13.89
C PHE A 161 -10.85 -5.15 -14.06
N ALA A 162 -10.74 -4.17 -13.14
CA ALA A 162 -11.47 -2.92 -13.22
C ALA A 162 -11.09 -2.12 -14.47
N ARG A 163 -9.79 -1.98 -14.77
CA ARG A 163 -9.30 -1.32 -15.99
C ARG A 163 -9.83 -2.01 -17.24
N PHE A 164 -9.81 -3.34 -17.27
CA PHE A 164 -10.35 -4.12 -18.40
C PHE A 164 -11.84 -3.86 -18.61
N VAL A 165 -12.64 -3.92 -17.55
CA VAL A 165 -14.10 -3.66 -17.60
C VAL A 165 -14.39 -2.22 -18.01
N CYS A 166 -13.61 -1.25 -17.55
CA CYS A 166 -13.75 0.14 -17.98
C CYS A 166 -13.41 0.32 -19.47
N ALA A 167 -12.35 -0.33 -19.97
CA ALA A 167 -11.91 -0.20 -21.36
C ALA A 167 -12.80 -0.97 -22.35
N ASN A 168 -13.36 -2.12 -21.94
CA ASN A 168 -14.09 -3.03 -22.82
C ASN A 168 -15.58 -3.14 -22.50
N GLY A 169 -16.07 -2.35 -21.55
CA GLY A 169 -17.42 -2.51 -20.99
C GLY A 169 -17.57 -3.83 -20.24
N LEU A 170 -18.76 -4.42 -20.26
CA LEU A 170 -19.07 -5.66 -19.55
C LEU A 170 -18.63 -6.94 -20.29
N ALA A 171 -17.64 -6.85 -21.18
CA ALA A 171 -16.99 -8.04 -21.71
C ALA A 171 -16.38 -8.82 -20.53
N GLU A 172 -16.53 -10.15 -20.51
CA GLU A 172 -15.92 -10.96 -19.46
C GLU A 172 -14.42 -11.15 -19.76
N PRO A 173 -13.52 -10.72 -18.86
CA PRO A 173 -12.11 -11.03 -18.99
C PRO A 173 -11.82 -12.51 -18.75
N GLU A 174 -10.60 -12.92 -19.08
CA GLU A 174 -10.09 -14.29 -18.86
C GLU A 174 -10.19 -14.73 -17.39
N GLU A 175 -9.96 -13.79 -16.47
CA GLU A 175 -10.25 -13.99 -15.05
C GLU A 175 -11.69 -13.59 -14.72
N SER A 176 -12.47 -14.55 -14.19
CA SER A 176 -13.86 -14.27 -13.85
C SER A 176 -13.99 -13.45 -12.56
N TYR A 177 -15.06 -12.64 -12.49
CA TYR A 177 -15.46 -11.93 -11.28
C TYR A 177 -15.58 -12.87 -10.06
N ASP A 178 -16.11 -14.08 -10.25
CA ASP A 178 -16.30 -15.04 -9.16
C ASP A 178 -14.96 -15.58 -8.63
N SER A 179 -13.96 -15.76 -9.50
CA SER A 179 -12.59 -16.11 -9.12
C SER A 179 -11.98 -15.03 -8.22
N LEU A 180 -12.08 -13.75 -8.62
CA LEU A 180 -11.57 -12.63 -7.83
C LEU A 180 -12.33 -12.47 -6.52
N LYS A 181 -13.66 -12.62 -6.53
CA LYS A 181 -14.49 -12.59 -5.32
C LYS A 181 -14.04 -13.66 -4.33
N ALA A 182 -13.81 -14.89 -4.80
CA ALA A 182 -13.34 -15.98 -3.95
C ALA A 182 -11.97 -15.69 -3.33
N GLN A 183 -11.05 -15.09 -4.09
CA GLN A 183 -9.72 -14.70 -3.59
C GLN A 183 -9.80 -13.58 -2.54
N VAL A 184 -10.59 -12.53 -2.80
CA VAL A 184 -10.83 -11.44 -1.83
C VAL A 184 -11.37 -12.01 -0.53
N LEU A 185 -12.38 -12.90 -0.59
CA LEU A 185 -12.97 -13.54 0.59
C LEU A 185 -11.98 -14.45 1.32
N SER A 186 -11.14 -15.18 0.58
CA SER A 186 -10.09 -16.03 1.17
C SER A 186 -9.11 -15.20 1.99
N VAL A 187 -8.62 -14.08 1.45
CA VAL A 187 -7.70 -13.21 2.20
C VAL A 187 -8.44 -12.48 3.31
N GLU A 188 -9.68 -12.03 3.10
CA GLU A 188 -10.51 -11.40 4.12
C GLU A 188 -10.65 -12.27 5.37
N SER A 189 -10.95 -13.56 5.20
CA SER A 189 -11.06 -14.53 6.30
C SER A 189 -9.75 -14.77 7.06
N SER A 190 -8.62 -14.35 6.50
CA SER A 190 -7.29 -14.48 7.10
C SER A 190 -6.82 -13.19 7.80
N ILE A 191 -7.55 -12.07 7.65
CA ILE A 191 -7.14 -10.80 8.25
C ILE A 191 -7.32 -10.87 9.77
N PRO A 192 -6.28 -10.56 10.57
CA PRO A 192 -6.40 -10.53 12.00
C PRO A 192 -7.34 -9.42 12.47
N SER A 193 -8.05 -9.70 13.56
CA SER A 193 -8.78 -8.66 14.29
C SER A 193 -7.79 -7.68 14.92
N PHE A 194 -8.11 -6.40 14.92
CA PHE A 194 -7.34 -5.40 15.68
C PHE A 194 -7.35 -5.65 17.19
N SER A 195 -8.39 -6.32 17.71
CA SER A 195 -8.50 -6.73 19.11
C SER A 195 -7.58 -7.89 19.48
N ASP A 196 -7.15 -8.66 18.48
CA ASP A 196 -6.25 -9.81 18.62
C ASP A 196 -5.31 -9.87 17.41
N PRO A 197 -4.31 -8.98 17.34
CA PRO A 197 -3.48 -8.79 16.15
C PRO A 197 -2.84 -10.08 15.63
N LEU A 198 -2.45 -10.99 16.54
CA LEU A 198 -1.66 -12.19 16.23
C LEU A 198 -1.66 -13.24 17.37
N GLY A 199 -2.56 -13.15 18.38
CA GLY A 199 -2.42 -13.92 19.63
C GLY A 199 -1.20 -13.50 20.46
N LEU A 200 -0.49 -12.45 20.05
CA LEU A 200 0.67 -11.88 20.72
C LEU A 200 0.14 -10.92 21.81
N GLY A 201 0.54 -11.16 23.06
CA GLY A 201 0.00 -10.49 24.23
C GLY A 201 -0.02 -8.95 24.19
N PRO A 202 -0.70 -8.31 25.15
CA PRO A 202 -1.21 -6.93 25.05
C PRO A 202 -0.18 -5.79 24.98
N PHE A 203 1.12 -6.03 25.17
CA PHE A 203 2.12 -4.96 25.32
C PHE A 203 3.12 -4.80 24.16
N GLU A 204 3.44 -5.86 23.41
CA GLU A 204 4.42 -5.77 22.30
C GLU A 204 3.76 -5.70 20.92
N ALA A 205 2.51 -6.16 20.77
CA ALA A 205 1.82 -6.18 19.48
C ALA A 205 1.19 -4.83 19.08
N VAL A 206 0.94 -3.90 20.01
CA VAL A 206 -0.11 -2.88 19.82
C VAL A 206 0.36 -1.65 19.04
N SER A 207 1.62 -1.21 19.14
CA SER A 207 2.04 0.07 18.51
C SER A 207 2.55 -0.09 17.07
N THR A 208 3.31 -1.16 16.77
CA THR A 208 3.97 -1.34 15.47
C THR A 208 3.15 -2.14 14.47
N SER A 209 2.29 -3.08 14.92
CA SER A 209 1.53 -3.93 14.01
C SER A 209 0.23 -3.31 13.52
N ARG A 210 -0.39 -2.42 14.32
CA ARG A 210 -1.69 -1.80 14.00
C ARG A 210 -1.74 -1.08 12.65
N PRO A 211 -0.74 -0.25 12.27
CA PRO A 211 -0.75 0.38 10.95
C PRO A 211 -0.68 -0.63 9.80
N HIS A 212 0.03 -1.74 9.99
CA HIS A 212 0.12 -2.80 8.99
C HIS A 212 -1.18 -3.59 8.88
N ILE A 213 -1.80 -3.94 10.01
CA ILE A 213 -3.11 -4.61 10.02
C ILE A 213 -4.15 -3.70 9.36
N PHE A 214 -4.11 -2.40 9.65
CA PHE A 214 -4.98 -1.45 8.99
C PHE A 214 -4.79 -1.40 7.48
N LEU A 215 -3.55 -1.30 7.03
CA LEU A 215 -3.23 -1.33 5.61
C LEU A 215 -3.84 -2.57 4.94
N VAL A 216 -3.80 -3.72 5.63
CA VAL A 216 -4.45 -4.95 5.17
C VAL A 216 -5.96 -4.79 5.05
N HIS A 217 -6.63 -4.33 6.10
CA HIS A 217 -8.07 -4.06 6.07
C HIS A 217 -8.46 -3.10 4.94
N VAL A 218 -7.75 -1.98 4.80
CA VAL A 218 -8.07 -0.99 3.76
C VAL A 218 -7.89 -1.57 2.37
N THR A 219 -6.80 -2.29 2.12
CA THR A 219 -6.53 -2.81 0.78
C THR A 219 -7.50 -3.93 0.41
N VAL A 220 -7.81 -4.86 1.33
CA VAL A 220 -8.74 -5.97 1.04
C VAL A 220 -10.17 -5.47 0.88
N TYR A 221 -10.67 -4.66 1.82
CA TYR A 221 -12.03 -4.11 1.71
C TYR A 221 -12.15 -3.12 0.56
N GLY A 222 -11.12 -2.30 0.32
CA GLY A 222 -11.03 -1.44 -0.85
C GLY A 222 -11.13 -2.25 -2.14
N SER A 223 -10.33 -3.30 -2.29
CA SER A 223 -10.38 -4.20 -3.45
C SER A 223 -11.76 -4.83 -3.62
N GLY A 224 -12.37 -5.32 -2.54
CA GLY A 224 -13.73 -5.86 -2.58
C GLY A 224 -14.77 -4.81 -2.98
N MET A 225 -14.66 -3.57 -2.50
CA MET A 225 -15.53 -2.47 -2.92
C MET A 225 -15.41 -2.20 -4.42
N VAL A 226 -14.19 -2.07 -4.93
CA VAL A 226 -13.93 -1.84 -6.36
C VAL A 226 -14.54 -2.97 -7.19
N LEU A 227 -14.20 -4.22 -6.87
CA LEU A 227 -14.69 -5.39 -7.57
C LEU A 227 -16.23 -5.42 -7.64
N HIS A 228 -16.90 -5.24 -6.50
CA HIS A 228 -18.36 -5.29 -6.43
C HIS A 228 -19.04 -4.08 -7.08
N SER A 229 -18.40 -2.89 -7.06
CA SER A 229 -18.95 -1.67 -7.68
C SER A 229 -19.18 -1.85 -9.19
N LEU A 230 -18.34 -2.64 -9.87
CA LEU A 230 -18.44 -2.92 -11.30
C LEU A 230 -19.74 -3.63 -11.69
N ARG A 231 -20.37 -4.37 -10.75
CA ARG A 231 -21.64 -5.09 -10.96
C ARG A 231 -22.82 -4.49 -10.18
N ALA A 232 -22.57 -3.59 -9.23
CA ALA A 232 -23.58 -3.10 -8.27
C ALA A 232 -24.81 -2.42 -8.90
N SER A 233 -24.70 -1.88 -10.12
CA SER A 233 -25.84 -1.28 -10.83
C SER A 233 -26.84 -2.31 -11.38
N LYS A 234 -26.40 -3.55 -11.64
CA LYS A 234 -27.19 -4.61 -12.26
C LYS A 234 -27.44 -5.80 -11.33
N ASP A 235 -26.57 -5.99 -10.35
CA ASP A 235 -26.63 -7.09 -9.38
C ASP A 235 -26.84 -6.56 -7.95
N PRO A 236 -28.04 -6.75 -7.37
CA PRO A 236 -28.32 -6.38 -5.98
C PRO A 236 -27.45 -7.10 -4.95
N GLU A 237 -26.92 -8.29 -5.25
CA GLU A 237 -25.98 -8.99 -4.37
C GLU A 237 -24.63 -8.29 -4.37
N ALA A 238 -24.03 -8.03 -5.53
CA ALA A 238 -22.80 -7.22 -5.63
C ALA A 238 -22.94 -5.88 -4.88
N ARG A 239 -24.08 -5.19 -5.02
CA ARG A 239 -24.34 -3.95 -4.28
C ARG A 239 -24.31 -4.16 -2.75
N ARG A 240 -24.90 -5.25 -2.25
CA ARG A 240 -24.87 -5.57 -0.81
C ARG A 240 -23.45 -5.83 -0.32
N GLU A 241 -22.66 -6.58 -1.08
CA GLU A 241 -21.27 -6.88 -0.74
C GLU A 241 -20.37 -5.63 -0.78
N MET A 242 -20.55 -4.75 -1.77
CA MET A 242 -19.87 -3.45 -1.81
C MET A 242 -20.16 -2.63 -0.55
N LEU A 243 -21.43 -2.55 -0.13
CA LEU A 243 -21.82 -1.82 1.08
C LEU A 243 -21.31 -2.49 2.36
N ARG A 244 -21.18 -3.82 2.37
CA ARG A 244 -20.57 -4.59 3.47
C ARG A 244 -19.10 -4.19 3.63
N ASN A 245 -18.33 -4.24 2.55
CA ASN A 245 -16.90 -3.86 2.58
C ASN A 245 -16.70 -2.40 3.00
N LEU A 246 -17.55 -1.48 2.51
CA LEU A 246 -17.52 -0.09 2.94
C LEU A 246 -17.75 0.08 4.44
N ARG A 247 -18.67 -0.70 5.03
CA ARG A 247 -18.90 -0.68 6.49
C ARG A 247 -17.70 -1.24 7.24
N SER A 248 -17.16 -2.38 6.81
CA SER A 248 -15.96 -2.95 7.43
C SER A 248 -14.78 -1.99 7.40
N LEU A 249 -14.63 -1.21 6.32
CA LEU A 249 -13.61 -0.18 6.21
C LEU A 249 -13.83 0.98 7.20
N VAL A 250 -15.08 1.44 7.35
CA VAL A 250 -15.45 2.44 8.38
C VAL A 250 -15.13 1.91 9.78
N ASP A 251 -15.49 0.66 10.06
CA ASP A 251 -15.29 0.04 11.37
C ASP A 251 -13.79 -0.08 11.69
N ALA A 252 -12.97 -0.53 10.73
CA ALA A 252 -11.51 -0.55 10.86
C ALA A 252 -10.93 0.84 11.16
N CYS A 253 -11.46 1.88 10.51
CA CYS A 253 -11.02 3.25 10.75
C CYS A 253 -11.40 3.75 12.15
N GLU A 254 -12.62 3.49 12.62
CA GLU A 254 -13.03 3.91 13.97
C GLU A 254 -12.29 3.11 15.06
N GLU A 255 -11.92 1.86 14.79
CA GLU A 255 -11.14 1.04 15.73
C GLU A 255 -9.71 1.58 15.94
N ILE A 256 -9.02 1.98 14.87
CA ILE A 256 -7.67 2.56 14.97
C ILE A 256 -7.67 3.92 15.62
N ARG A 257 -8.72 4.70 15.35
CA ARG A 257 -8.93 5.97 16.05
C ARG A 257 -8.98 5.77 17.57
N GLY A 258 -9.42 4.59 18.00
CA GLY A 258 -9.56 4.21 19.40
C GLY A 258 -10.70 4.97 20.08
N PRO A 259 -11.04 4.59 21.34
CA PRO A 259 -11.94 5.40 22.14
C PRO A 259 -11.35 6.81 22.27
N LYS A 260 -12.19 7.85 22.12
CA LYS A 260 -11.82 9.26 22.37
C LYS A 260 -11.33 9.41 23.81
N ARG A 261 -10.09 9.05 24.11
CA ARG A 261 -9.45 9.39 25.38
C ARG A 261 -9.19 10.88 25.32
N SER A 262 -9.89 11.62 26.19
CA SER A 262 -9.89 13.08 26.25
C SER A 262 -8.52 13.70 26.53
N ASP A 263 -7.52 12.91 26.94
CA ASP A 263 -6.33 13.44 27.59
C ASP A 263 -5.01 13.12 26.86
N VAL A 264 -5.04 12.37 25.75
CA VAL A 264 -3.84 12.11 24.95
C VAL A 264 -4.01 12.75 23.58
N VAL A 265 -3.20 13.77 23.34
CA VAL A 265 -3.05 14.48 22.07
C VAL A 265 -2.61 13.48 21.00
N HIS A 266 -3.57 12.80 20.36
CA HIS A 266 -3.38 12.05 19.12
C HIS A 266 -3.24 13.03 17.94
N ALA A 267 -2.31 13.98 18.03
CA ALA A 267 -2.05 14.98 16.99
C ALA A 267 -1.48 14.39 15.68
N GLY A 268 -1.21 13.08 15.63
CA GLY A 268 -0.47 12.47 14.52
C GLY A 268 -1.28 11.87 13.38
N LEU A 269 -2.62 11.78 13.44
CA LEU A 269 -3.41 11.23 12.32
C LEU A 269 -4.39 12.25 11.66
N PRO A 270 -3.93 13.44 11.23
CA PRO A 270 -4.72 14.33 10.36
C PRO A 270 -5.31 13.61 9.13
N SER A 271 -4.63 12.58 8.62
CA SER A 271 -5.01 11.79 7.44
C SER A 271 -6.23 10.88 7.67
N MET A 272 -6.46 10.38 8.88
CA MET A 272 -7.61 9.51 9.21
C MET A 272 -8.96 10.23 9.06
N ARG A 273 -8.98 11.53 9.36
CA ARG A 273 -10.17 12.37 9.18
C ARG A 273 -10.54 12.51 7.72
N HIS A 274 -9.55 12.62 6.83
CA HIS A 274 -9.76 12.75 5.39
C HIS A 274 -10.28 11.44 4.80
N VAL A 275 -9.71 10.31 5.21
CA VAL A 275 -10.21 8.98 4.80
C VAL A 275 -11.61 8.73 5.28
N MET A 276 -11.91 9.04 6.55
CA MET A 276 -13.26 8.95 7.06
C MET A 276 -14.24 9.89 6.34
N ASN A 277 -13.78 11.07 5.91
CA ASN A 277 -14.62 11.98 5.13
C ASN A 277 -14.83 11.48 3.70
N ALA A 278 -13.79 10.98 3.01
CA ALA A 278 -13.90 10.40 1.67
C ALA A 278 -14.82 9.17 1.66
N ILE A 279 -14.64 8.27 2.64
CA ILE A 279 -15.50 7.11 2.87
C ILE A 279 -16.95 7.54 3.16
N ARG A 280 -17.17 8.61 3.94
CA ARG A 280 -18.52 9.13 4.23
C ARG A 280 -19.17 9.78 3.02
N VAL A 281 -18.42 10.50 2.20
CA VAL A 281 -18.90 11.07 0.94
C VAL A 281 -19.29 9.94 -0.02
N LEU A 282 -18.45 8.93 -0.20
CA LEU A 282 -18.79 7.71 -0.95
C LEU A 282 -20.06 7.03 -0.41
N ALA A 283 -20.18 6.89 0.91
CA ALA A 283 -21.37 6.30 1.53
C ALA A 283 -22.64 7.13 1.31
N HIS A 284 -22.49 8.45 1.19
CA HIS A 284 -23.60 9.38 0.93
C HIS A 284 -24.01 9.33 -0.55
N GLU A 285 -23.06 9.40 -1.47
CA GLU A 285 -23.27 9.26 -2.92
C GLU A 285 -23.93 7.92 -3.27
N LEU A 286 -23.48 6.82 -2.66
CA LEU A 286 -24.07 5.49 -2.83
C LEU A 286 -25.53 5.36 -2.36
N ARG A 287 -25.97 6.27 -1.48
CA ARG A 287 -27.34 6.33 -0.97
C ARG A 287 -28.23 7.25 -1.81
N ALA A 288 -27.65 8.18 -2.58
CA ALA A 288 -28.39 9.09 -3.43
C ALA A 288 -29.17 8.33 -4.51
N PRO A 289 -30.45 8.70 -4.77
CA PRO A 289 -31.24 8.12 -5.86
C PRO A 289 -30.66 8.44 -7.24
N GLU A 290 -30.11 9.63 -7.46
CA GLU A 290 -29.58 10.07 -8.77
C GLU A 290 -28.30 9.31 -9.17
N ALA A 291 -27.45 8.96 -8.20
CA ALA A 291 -26.27 8.12 -8.39
C ALA A 291 -26.59 6.73 -8.97
N ARG A 292 -27.85 6.27 -8.91
CA ARG A 292 -28.26 4.96 -9.47
C ARG A 292 -28.34 4.96 -11.00
N GLN A 293 -28.32 6.12 -11.64
CA GLN A 293 -28.56 6.27 -13.09
C GLN A 293 -27.34 6.74 -13.87
N SER A 294 -26.27 7.22 -13.21
CA SER A 294 -25.13 7.85 -13.89
C SER A 294 -23.97 6.89 -14.12
N SER A 295 -23.48 6.83 -15.37
CA SER A 295 -22.22 6.19 -15.75
C SER A 295 -20.97 6.93 -15.25
N GLN A 296 -21.12 8.10 -14.63
CA GLN A 296 -20.01 8.86 -14.04
C GLN A 296 -19.54 8.31 -12.68
N LEU A 297 -20.30 7.39 -12.06
CA LEU A 297 -19.90 6.78 -10.78
C LEU A 297 -18.52 6.12 -10.87
N SER A 298 -18.19 5.45 -11.97
CA SER A 298 -16.90 4.78 -12.12
C SER A 298 -15.71 5.75 -12.09
N ILE A 299 -15.90 6.99 -12.55
CA ILE A 299 -14.86 8.04 -12.55
C ILE A 299 -14.62 8.53 -11.12
N HIS A 300 -15.67 8.84 -10.36
CA HIS A 300 -15.55 9.23 -8.94
C HIS A 300 -15.02 8.10 -8.05
N TYR A 301 -15.25 6.84 -8.42
CA TYR A 301 -14.61 5.71 -7.76
C TYR A 301 -13.10 5.68 -7.97
N CYS A 302 -12.62 5.91 -9.19
CA CYS A 302 -11.18 6.00 -9.48
C CYS A 302 -10.52 7.12 -8.66
N GLU A 303 -11.13 8.31 -8.62
CA GLU A 303 -10.62 9.44 -7.82
C GLU A 303 -10.61 9.14 -6.31
N THR A 304 -11.60 8.39 -5.81
CA THR A 304 -11.62 8.04 -4.38
C THR A 304 -10.66 6.91 -4.02
N ILE A 305 -10.41 5.99 -4.96
CA ILE A 305 -9.35 4.98 -4.83
C ILE A 305 -7.99 5.69 -4.79
N GLU A 306 -7.76 6.71 -5.62
CA GLU A 306 -6.54 7.54 -5.55
C GLU A 306 -6.36 8.18 -4.17
N VAL A 307 -7.42 8.79 -3.61
CA VAL A 307 -7.38 9.37 -2.25
C VAL A 307 -7.12 8.32 -1.17
N LEU A 308 -7.67 7.11 -1.31
CA LEU A 308 -7.41 5.99 -0.40
C LEU A 308 -5.98 5.46 -0.57
N LEU A 309 -5.45 5.39 -1.79
CA LEU A 309 -4.09 4.94 -2.07
C LEU A 309 -3.03 5.93 -1.56
N ASP A 310 -3.26 7.23 -1.72
CA ASP A 310 -2.42 8.29 -1.13
C ASP A 310 -2.30 8.14 0.39
N PHE A 311 -3.38 7.69 1.04
CA PHE A 311 -3.41 7.44 2.47
C PHE A 311 -2.70 6.14 2.87
N LEU A 312 -2.76 5.10 2.04
CA LEU A 312 -2.01 3.87 2.26
C LEU A 312 -0.50 4.11 2.17
N ASP A 313 -0.08 5.05 1.33
CA ASP A 313 1.29 5.54 1.26
C ASP A 313 1.71 6.28 2.54
N ASP A 314 0.84 7.07 3.17
CA ASP A 314 1.13 7.75 4.45
C ASP A 314 1.31 6.79 5.64
N LEU A 315 0.61 5.65 5.63
CA LEU A 315 0.61 4.67 6.72
C LEU A 315 1.76 3.65 6.68
N THR A 316 2.29 3.35 5.50
CA THR A 316 3.30 2.28 5.32
C THR A 316 4.66 2.58 5.93
N ILE A 317 5.01 3.86 6.19
CA ILE A 317 6.37 4.27 6.63
C ILE A 317 6.36 5.13 7.91
N SER A 318 5.22 5.40 8.53
CA SER A 318 5.18 6.15 9.79
C SER A 318 5.63 5.30 10.99
N TYR A 319 6.97 5.27 11.24
CA TYR A 319 7.72 5.34 12.52
C TYR A 319 9.20 4.95 12.20
N PRO A 320 10.21 5.82 12.46
CA PRO A 320 10.44 6.44 13.75
C PRO A 320 10.07 7.93 13.81
N ALA A 321 9.70 8.34 15.02
CA ALA A 321 9.07 9.60 15.43
C ALA A 321 9.62 10.86 14.75
N TRP A 322 8.78 11.66 14.06
CA TRP A 322 8.76 13.15 14.03
C TRP A 322 7.47 13.62 13.29
N ALA A 323 6.56 14.35 13.95
CA ALA A 323 5.52 15.12 13.24
C ALA A 323 4.86 16.17 14.15
N ASP A 324 5.22 17.44 13.98
CA ASP A 324 4.46 18.62 14.40
C ASP A 324 4.53 19.66 13.26
N ALA A 325 3.58 19.61 12.32
CA ALA A 325 3.15 20.76 11.50
C ALA A 325 1.91 20.40 10.66
N PRO A 326 0.82 21.20 10.69
CA PRO A 326 -0.34 21.02 9.82
C PRO A 326 -0.20 21.80 8.51
N VAL A 327 -0.51 21.16 7.36
CA VAL A 327 -0.70 21.82 6.07
C VAL A 327 -2.20 22.15 5.90
N PRO A 328 -2.60 23.36 5.46
CA PRO A 328 -4.00 23.70 5.25
C PRO A 328 -4.48 23.23 3.87
N LEU A 329 -5.22 22.12 3.84
CA LEU A 329 -5.77 21.49 2.62
C LEU A 329 -7.10 22.08 2.11
N ALA A 330 -7.61 23.14 2.75
CA ALA A 330 -8.88 23.77 2.39
C ALA A 330 -8.89 24.34 0.96
N ASP A 331 -7.71 24.68 0.42
CA ASP A 331 -7.58 25.34 -0.88
C ASP A 331 -7.48 24.35 -2.06
N VAL A 332 -7.37 23.04 -1.81
CA VAL A 332 -7.23 22.01 -2.87
C VAL A 332 -8.53 21.25 -3.09
N ILE A 333 -9.24 20.90 -2.01
CA ILE A 333 -10.43 20.05 -2.08
C ILE A 333 -11.68 20.86 -2.46
N VAL A 334 -11.81 22.10 -1.98
CA VAL A 334 -13.01 22.91 -2.21
C VAL A 334 -13.17 23.32 -3.69
N PRO A 335 -12.10 23.69 -4.44
CA PRO A 335 -12.24 23.96 -5.87
C PRO A 335 -12.54 22.72 -6.71
N ALA A 336 -11.99 21.55 -6.35
CA ALA A 336 -12.26 20.29 -7.05
C ALA A 336 -13.73 19.85 -6.86
N VAL A 337 -14.25 19.95 -5.62
CA VAL A 337 -15.65 19.64 -5.32
C VAL A 337 -16.62 20.65 -5.96
N ASN A 338 -16.25 21.93 -6.04
CA ASN A 338 -17.08 22.96 -6.67
C ASN A 338 -17.03 22.95 -8.21
N ALA A 339 -15.95 22.45 -8.81
CA ALA A 339 -15.86 22.23 -10.26
C ALA A 339 -16.70 21.04 -10.75
N LEU A 340 -17.11 20.15 -9.82
CA LEU A 340 -17.90 18.95 -10.08
C LEU A 340 -19.41 19.13 -9.78
N ALA A 341 -19.81 20.31 -9.28
CA ALA A 341 -21.20 20.65 -8.96
C ALA A 341 -21.91 21.46 -10.08
N VAL A 342 -21.30 21.55 -11.28
CA VAL A 342 -21.87 22.08 -12.53
C VAL A 342 -21.76 21.00 -13.58
#